data_AF-A0A2N7PNX9-F1
#
_entry.id   AF-A0A2N7PNX9-F1
#
_cell.length_a   1.000
_cell.length_b   1.000
_cell.length_c   1.000
_cell.angle_alpha   90.00
_cell.angle_beta   90.00
_cell.angle_gamma   90.00
#
_symmetry.space_group_name_H-M   'P 1'
#
loop_
_entity.id
_entity.type
_entity.pdbx_description
1 polymer ?
#
loop_
_entity_poly.entity_id
_entity_poly.type
_entity_poly.pdbx_seq_one_letter_code
_entity_poly.pdbx_strand_id
1 'polypeptide(L)' 'KKEDYERFKGEKAKVILKTPVLGRKNFTGIILGIKGDLVQMEVEGKVWEFSLDNIKKANLQPEISFK' A
#
# COMPACT_ATOMS: atom_id res chain seq x y z
N LYS A 1 12.28 13.82 9.60
CA LYS A 1 12.67 13.66 8.18
C LYS A 1 13.65 12.48 8.05
N LYS A 2 13.25 11.42 7.33
CA LYS A 2 13.69 10.00 7.38
C LYS A 2 12.97 9.15 8.45
N GLU A 3 12.89 9.63 9.69
CA GLU A 3 12.14 8.91 10.77
C GLU A 3 10.63 8.78 10.51
N ASP A 4 10.05 9.68 9.69
CA ASP A 4 8.64 9.62 9.35
C ASP A 4 8.28 8.40 8.48
N TYR A 5 9.22 7.85 7.71
CA TYR A 5 8.96 6.72 6.82
C TYR A 5 9.06 5.35 7.51
N GLU A 6 9.79 5.26 8.62
CA GLU A 6 9.78 4.07 9.48
C GLU A 6 8.47 3.94 10.26
N ARG A 7 7.77 5.04 10.52
CA ARG A 7 6.48 5.07 11.23
C ARG A 7 5.30 4.50 10.46
N PHE A 8 5.40 4.36 9.14
CA PHE A 8 4.31 3.87 8.29
C PHE A 8 4.46 2.39 7.88
N LYS A 9 5.49 1.69 8.37
CA LYS A 9 5.61 0.23 8.20
C LYS A 9 4.55 -0.46 9.05
N GLY A 10 3.60 -1.14 8.41
CA GLY A 10 2.58 -1.92 9.12
C GLY A 10 1.16 -1.36 9.03
N GLU A 11 0.94 -0.26 8.30
CA GLU A 11 -0.38 0.34 8.19
C GLU A 11 -1.26 -0.31 7.13
N LYS A 12 -2.56 -0.51 7.41
CA LYS A 12 -3.50 -0.94 6.40
C LYS A 12 -3.75 0.16 5.36
N ALA A 13 -3.70 -0.19 4.09
CA ALA A 13 -4.14 0.64 2.99
C ALA A 13 -5.05 -0.11 2.04
N LYS A 14 -5.92 0.66 1.40
CA LYS A 14 -6.78 0.19 0.33
C LYS A 14 -6.34 0.85 -0.97
N VAL A 15 -5.83 0.04 -1.88
CA VAL A 15 -5.42 0.45 -3.22
C VAL A 15 -6.45 -0.02 -4.23
N ILE A 16 -6.81 0.89 -5.12
CA ILE A 16 -7.68 0.63 -6.25
C ILE A 16 -6.84 0.81 -7.50
N LEU A 17 -6.72 -0.24 -8.31
CA LEU A 17 -5.98 -0.22 -9.58
C LEU A 17 -6.86 0.28 -10.72
N LYS A 18 -6.21 0.85 -11.75
CA LYS A 18 -6.89 1.24 -12.99
C LYS A 18 -7.26 0.00 -13.79
N THR A 19 -6.29 -0.91 -13.91
CA THR A 19 -6.44 -2.19 -14.60
C THR A 19 -6.71 -3.28 -13.56
N PRO A 20 -7.71 -4.17 -13.78
CA PRO A 20 -7.94 -5.30 -12.90
C PRO A 20 -6.72 -6.22 -12.91
N VAL A 21 -6.18 -6.50 -11.73
CA VAL A 21 -5.11 -7.50 -11.54
C VAL A 21 -5.77 -8.71 -10.89
N LEU A 22 -5.65 -9.89 -11.50
CA LEU A 22 -6.28 -11.12 -11.00
C LEU A 22 -7.81 -11.02 -10.85
N GLY A 23 -8.47 -10.28 -11.73
CA GLY A 23 -9.93 -10.08 -11.70
C GLY A 23 -10.43 -9.17 -10.57
N ARG A 24 -9.51 -8.63 -9.75
CA ARG A 24 -9.81 -7.67 -8.69
C ARG A 24 -9.09 -6.35 -8.97
N LYS A 25 -9.78 -5.25 -8.75
CA LYS A 25 -9.20 -3.90 -8.87
C LYS A 25 -9.02 -3.23 -7.52
N ASN A 26 -9.40 -3.90 -6.45
CA ASN A 26 -9.43 -3.42 -5.08
C ASN A 26 -8.61 -4.37 -4.22
N PHE A 27 -7.50 -3.86 -3.71
CA PHE A 27 -6.58 -4.57 -2.83
C PHE A 27 -6.61 -3.86 -1.49
N THR A 28 -6.76 -4.63 -0.42
CA THR A 28 -6.71 -4.13 0.96
C THR A 28 -5.68 -4.97 1.70
N GLY A 29 -4.67 -4.32 2.25
CA GLY A 29 -3.56 -4.99 2.91
C GLY A 29 -2.69 -4.00 3.65
N ILE A 30 -1.54 -4.42 4.13
CA ILE A 30 -0.63 -3.66 4.97
C ILE A 30 0.47 -3.04 4.10
N ILE A 31 0.65 -1.73 4.07
CA ILE A 31 1.80 -1.11 3.41
C ILE A 31 3.07 -1.48 4.18
N LEU A 32 3.99 -2.12 3.46
CA LEU A 32 5.33 -2.43 3.93
C LEU A 32 6.30 -1.27 3.62
N GLY A 33 5.96 -0.44 2.64
CA GLY A 33 6.67 0.79 2.31
C GLY A 33 6.50 1.18 0.85
N ILE A 34 7.27 2.18 0.43
CA ILE A 34 7.38 2.58 -0.97
C ILE A 34 8.86 2.50 -1.35
N LYS A 35 9.15 1.85 -2.48
CA LYS A 35 10.50 1.71 -3.02
C LYS A 35 10.54 2.36 -4.40
N GLY A 36 11.06 3.59 -4.46
CA GLY A 36 11.01 4.42 -5.66
C GLY A 36 9.56 4.73 -6.02
N ASP A 37 9.09 4.20 -7.16
CA ASP A 37 7.73 4.37 -7.69
C ASP A 37 6.81 3.16 -7.45
N LEU A 38 7.28 2.16 -6.68
CA LEU A 38 6.55 0.94 -6.34
C LEU A 38 6.08 1.00 -4.88
N VAL A 39 4.77 0.83 -4.67
CA VAL A 39 4.17 0.65 -3.34
C VAL A 39 4.22 -0.83 -2.99
N GLN A 40 4.97 -1.18 -1.95
CA GLN A 40 4.98 -2.54 -1.41
C GLN A 40 3.89 -2.65 -0.34
N MET A 41 3.00 -3.62 -0.49
CA MET A 41 2.00 -3.94 0.51
C MET A 41 1.81 -5.44 0.68
N GLU A 42 1.56 -5.90 1.89
CA GLU A 42 1.18 -7.25 2.20
C GLU A 42 -0.35 -7.41 2.15
N VAL A 43 -0.85 -8.19 1.20
CA VAL A 43 -2.27 -8.54 1.07
C VAL A 43 -2.41 -10.03 1.32
N GLU A 44 -3.23 -10.41 2.30
CA GLU A 44 -3.49 -11.81 2.66
C GLU A 44 -2.20 -12.63 2.92
N GLY A 45 -1.19 -12.02 3.55
CA GLY A 45 0.10 -12.67 3.85
C GLY A 45 1.06 -12.79 2.66
N LYS A 46 0.76 -12.15 1.53
CA LYS A 46 1.66 -12.04 0.38
C LYS A 46 2.07 -10.60 0.15
N VAL A 47 3.35 -10.38 -0.11
CA VAL A 47 3.87 -9.07 -0.52
C VAL A 47 3.55 -8.84 -2.00
N TRP A 48 2.84 -7.75 -2.26
CA TRP A 48 2.48 -7.24 -3.56
C TRP A 48 3.13 -5.89 -3.79
N GLU A 49 3.61 -5.69 -5.01
CA GLU A 49 4.24 -4.45 -5.42
C GLU A 49 3.37 -3.81 -6.50
N PHE A 50 2.84 -2.62 -6.20
CA PHE A 50 1.97 -1.89 -7.10
C PHE A 50 2.66 -0.63 -7.60
N SER A 51 2.79 -0.49 -8.92
CA SER A 51 3.31 0.75 -9.52
C SER A 51 2.32 1.90 -9.31
N LEU A 52 2.82 3.05 -8.86
CA LEU A 52 2.02 4.27 -8.70
C LEU A 52 1.23 4.63 -9.98
N ASP A 53 1.79 4.37 -11.15
CA ASP A 53 1.13 4.65 -12.44
C ASP A 53 -0.16 3.81 -12.66
N ASN A 54 -0.13 2.55 -12.21
CA ASN A 54 -1.24 1.61 -12.31
C ASN A 54 -2.27 1.78 -11.16
N ILE A 55 -1.90 2.48 -10.09
CA ILE A 55 -2.80 2.81 -9.00
C ILE A 55 -3.76 3.91 -9.47
N LYS A 56 -5.06 3.60 -9.50
CA LYS A 56 -6.12 4.57 -9.76
C LYS A 56 -6.38 5.45 -8.55
N LYS A 57 -6.41 4.82 -7.37
CA LYS A 57 -6.69 5.49 -6.10
C LYS A 57 -6.08 4.70 -4.96
N ALA A 58 -5.12 5.26 -4.25
CA ALA A 58 -4.65 4.73 -2.98
C ALA A 58 -5.31 5.52 -1.86
N ASN A 59 -6.04 4.84 -0.97
CA ASN A 59 -6.44 5.41 0.30
C ASN A 59 -5.64 4.68 1.37
N LEU A 60 -4.66 5.38 1.95
CA LEU A 60 -4.11 4.97 3.24
C LEU A 60 -5.27 4.99 4.24
N GLN A 61 -5.45 3.92 5.00
CA GLN A 61 -6.31 3.93 6.18
C GLN A 61 -5.36 4.13 7.36
N PRO A 62 -5.01 5.39 7.69
CA PRO A 62 -4.07 5.61 8.76
C PRO A 62 -4.75 5.18 10.08
N GLU A 63 -4.41 3.99 10.57
CA GLU A 63 -4.57 3.66 11.98
C GLU A 63 -3.39 4.31 12.68
N ILE A 64 -3.54 5.60 12.93
CA ILE A 64 -2.58 6.40 13.67
C ILE A 64 -2.56 5.89 15.12
N SER A 65 -1.85 4.80 15.37
CA SER A 65 -1.40 4.43 16.70
C SER A 65 -0.05 5.10 16.91
N PHE A 66 -0.09 6.40 17.25
CA PHE A 66 1.05 7.05 17.90
C PHE A 66 1.39 6.25 19.17
N LYS A 67 2.58 5.65 19.22
CA LYS A 67 3.17 5.16 20.46
C LYS A 67 4.59 5.71 20.57
#